data_AF-A0A9P6KX42-F1
#
_entry.id   AF-A0A9P6KX42-F1
#
_cell.length_a   1.000
_cell.length_b   1.000
_cell.length_c   1.000
_cell.angle_alpha   90.00
_cell.angle_beta   90.00
_cell.angle_gamma   90.00
#
_symmetry.space_group_name_H-M   'P 1'
#
loop_
_entity.id
_entity.type
_entity.pdbx_description
1 polymer ?
#
loop_
_entity_poly.entity_id
_entity_poly.type
_entity_poly.pdbx_seq_one_letter_code
_entity_poly.pdbx_strand_id
1 'polypeptide(L)'
;KILQIIELWMQKASINLISYILRINKKAIKKLITRISEIIVPRYYNLLDKIGGDNMIVEIDESKFGKRKYHRGHHVEGVWILGLVERSAKKRIILFRVKNRSKITLENLIKKNSNKHINNTYRLLEGIFWIERIF
;
A
#
# COMPACT_ATOMS: atom_id res chain seq x y z
N LYS A 1 26.00 -1.60 14.79
CA LYS A 1 25.53 -0.32 14.19
C LYS A 1 24.45 -0.51 13.12
N ILE A 2 24.64 -1.32 12.06
CA ILE A 2 23.59 -1.52 11.02
C ILE A 2 22.29 -2.10 11.61
N LEU A 3 22.37 -3.19 12.37
CA LEU A 3 21.20 -3.82 13.00
C LEU A 3 20.43 -2.85 13.91
N GLN A 4 21.15 -2.03 14.68
CA GLN A 4 20.55 -1.00 15.55
C GLN A 4 19.79 0.09 14.76
N ILE A 5 20.29 0.48 13.58
CA ILE A 5 19.57 1.42 12.70
C ILE A 5 18.23 0.81 12.27
N ILE A 6 18.26 -0.47 11.87
CA ILE A 6 17.07 -1.20 11.40
C ILE A 6 16.08 -1.34 12.55
N GLU A 7 16.54 -1.80 13.71
CA GLU A 7 15.72 -1.98 14.91
C GLU A 7 15.00 -0.69 15.31
N LEU A 8 15.74 0.42 15.44
CA LEU A 8 15.14 1.71 15.80
C LEU A 8 14.16 2.20 14.72
N TRP A 9 14.49 1.99 13.44
CA TRP A 9 13.57 2.33 12.35
C TRP A 9 12.28 1.51 12.39
N MET A 10 12.36 0.21 12.69
CA MET A 10 11.21 -0.66 12.87
C MET A 10 10.35 -0.26 14.08
N GLN A 11 10.96 0.30 15.12
CA GLN A 11 10.27 0.93 16.26
C GLN A 11 9.68 2.32 15.96
N LYS A 12 9.63 2.72 14.68
CA LYS A 12 9.10 4.02 14.21
C LYS A 12 9.90 5.22 14.72
N ALA A 13 11.16 5.05 15.12
CA ALA A 13 12.02 6.17 15.49
C ALA A 13 12.29 7.08 14.27
N SER A 14 12.30 8.39 14.49
CA SER A 14 12.63 9.33 13.42
C SER A 14 14.10 9.23 13.01
N ILE A 15 14.41 9.50 11.73
CA ILE A 15 15.81 9.50 11.24
C ILE A 15 16.68 10.50 12.03
N ASN A 16 16.10 11.62 12.48
CA ASN A 16 16.78 12.58 13.33
C ASN A 16 17.20 11.97 14.67
N LEU A 17 16.30 11.23 15.31
CA LEU A 17 16.55 10.55 16.58
C LEU A 17 17.60 9.43 16.41
N ILE A 18 17.48 8.60 15.37
CA ILE A 18 18.45 7.54 15.08
C ILE A 18 19.85 8.12 14.85
N SER A 19 19.91 9.23 14.09
CA SER A 19 21.16 9.96 13.83
C SER A 19 21.78 10.49 15.12
N TYR A 20 20.96 11.04 16.02
CA TYR A 20 21.41 11.54 17.32
C TYR A 20 21.93 10.42 18.23
N ILE A 21 21.16 9.35 18.42
CA ILE A 21 21.51 8.22 19.30
C ILE A 21 22.78 7.51 18.82
N LEU A 22 22.85 7.18 17.53
CA LEU A 22 23.94 6.37 17.00
C LEU A 22 25.15 7.20 16.52
N ARG A 23 25.03 8.54 16.54
CA ARG A 23 26.01 9.50 16.00
C ARG A 23 26.39 9.19 14.55
N ILE A 24 25.39 8.91 13.71
CA ILE A 24 25.56 8.59 12.29
C ILE A 24 24.92 9.68 11.44
N ASN A 25 25.53 9.99 10.29
CA ASN A 25 24.98 10.94 9.33
C ASN A 25 23.59 10.50 8.82
N LYS A 26 22.61 11.41 8.86
CA LYS A 26 21.24 11.20 8.38
C LYS A 26 21.19 10.70 6.93
N LYS A 27 22.07 11.19 6.05
CA LYS A 27 22.15 10.75 4.64
C LYS A 27 22.53 9.28 4.54
N ALA A 28 23.47 8.81 5.38
CA ALA A 28 23.87 7.41 5.42
C ALA A 28 22.74 6.51 5.92
N ILE A 29 22.05 6.90 7.00
CA ILE A 29 20.88 6.19 7.53
C ILE A 29 19.77 6.08 6.47
N LYS A 30 19.43 7.20 5.82
CA LYS A 30 18.41 7.22 4.76
C LYS A 30 18.78 6.30 3.60
N LYS A 31 20.03 6.36 3.13
CA LYS A 31 20.53 5.50 2.05
C LYS A 31 20.44 4.01 2.40
N LEU A 32 20.80 3.66 3.64
CA LEU A 32 20.71 2.29 4.14
C LEU A 32 19.26 1.80 4.20
N ILE A 33 18.36 2.57 4.84
CA ILE A 33 16.94 2.22 4.95
C ILE A 33 16.30 2.05 3.56
N THR A 34 16.58 2.95 2.62
CA THR A 34 16.06 2.85 1.26
C THR A 34 16.51 1.57 0.57
N ARG A 35 17.81 1.25 0.60
CA ARG A 35 18.34 0.00 0.02
C ARG A 35 17.74 -1.25 0.64
N ILE A 36 17.58 -1.26 1.96
CA ILE A 36 16.96 -2.39 2.67
C ILE A 36 15.48 -2.51 2.28
N SER A 37 14.76 -1.39 2.21
CA SER A 37 13.34 -1.37 1.84
C SER A 37 13.11 -1.89 0.42
N GLU A 38 14.00 -1.57 -0.52
CA GLU A 38 13.96 -2.09 -1.90
C GLU A 38 14.05 -3.62 -1.96
N ILE A 39 14.65 -4.27 -0.95
CA ILE A 39 14.76 -5.73 -0.86
C ILE A 39 13.61 -6.33 -0.04
N ILE A 40 13.30 -5.74 1.12
CA ILE A 40 12.32 -6.30 2.06
C ILE A 40 10.90 -6.16 1.51
N VAL A 41 10.54 -5.01 0.95
CA VAL A 41 9.16 -4.74 0.53
C VAL A 41 8.69 -5.74 -0.53
N PRO A 42 9.42 -6.00 -1.63
CA PRO A 42 9.00 -7.01 -2.61
C PRO A 42 8.93 -8.42 -2.03
N ARG A 43 9.89 -8.79 -1.17
CA ARG A 43 9.90 -10.11 -0.51
C ARG A 43 8.69 -10.30 0.38
N TYR A 44 8.33 -9.29 1.17
CA TYR A 44 7.15 -9.30 2.01
C TYR A 44 5.89 -9.56 1.17
N TYR A 45 5.68 -8.79 0.10
CA TYR A 45 4.51 -8.99 -0.78
C TYR A 45 4.49 -10.35 -1.49
N ASN A 46 5.66 -10.91 -1.82
CA ASN A 46 5.76 -12.23 -2.43
C ASN A 46 5.47 -13.37 -1.43
N LEU A 47 5.70 -13.14 -0.13
CA LEU A 47 5.42 -14.10 0.94
C LEU A 47 3.97 -14.00 1.45
N LEU A 48 3.24 -12.96 1.08
CA LEU A 48 1.83 -12.84 1.44
C LEU A 48 1.03 -13.89 0.67
N ASP A 49 0.28 -14.69 1.43
CA ASP A 49 -0.75 -15.54 0.85
C ASP A 49 -1.78 -14.68 0.10
N LYS A 50 -2.40 -15.29 -0.90
CA LYS A 50 -3.55 -14.69 -1.57
C LYS A 50 -4.63 -14.36 -0.55
N ILE A 51 -5.25 -13.21 -0.76
CA ILE A 51 -6.36 -12.75 0.05
C ILE A 51 -7.65 -13.47 -0.34
N GLY A 52 -8.55 -13.66 0.60
CA GLY A 52 -9.78 -14.43 0.40
C GLY A 52 -9.58 -15.94 0.48
N GLY A 53 -10.63 -16.67 0.16
CA GLY A 53 -10.77 -18.11 0.37
C GLY A 53 -12.25 -18.47 0.51
N ASP A 54 -12.56 -19.73 0.80
CA ASP A 54 -13.94 -20.17 0.93
C ASP A 54 -14.64 -19.41 2.07
N ASN A 55 -15.84 -18.90 1.80
CA ASN A 55 -16.65 -18.08 2.71
C ASN A 55 -16.00 -16.76 3.17
N MET A 56 -14.97 -16.26 2.48
CA MET A 56 -14.29 -15.01 2.83
C MET A 56 -14.64 -13.88 1.87
N ILE A 57 -15.28 -12.82 2.38
CA ILE A 57 -15.62 -11.62 1.62
C ILE A 57 -14.41 -10.69 1.57
N VAL A 58 -13.98 -10.33 0.36
CA VAL A 58 -12.91 -9.35 0.12
C VAL A 58 -13.52 -8.07 -0.47
N GLU A 59 -13.30 -6.95 0.19
CA GLU A 59 -13.62 -5.62 -0.31
C GLU A 59 -12.45 -5.10 -1.14
N ILE A 60 -12.76 -4.50 -2.29
CA ILE A 60 -11.78 -3.97 -3.23
C ILE A 60 -12.10 -2.50 -3.45
N ASP A 61 -11.10 -1.64 -3.28
CA ASP A 61 -11.26 -0.19 -3.44
C ASP A 61 -10.04 0.46 -4.10
N GLU A 62 -10.25 1.61 -4.73
CA GLU A 62 -9.22 2.41 -5.38
C GLU A 62 -9.06 3.76 -4.68
N SER A 63 -7.82 4.14 -4.39
CA SER A 63 -7.51 5.40 -3.72
C SER A 63 -6.35 6.11 -4.39
N LYS A 64 -6.48 7.43 -4.61
CA LYS A 64 -5.40 8.28 -5.14
C LYS A 64 -4.69 9.00 -4.01
N PHE A 65 -3.45 8.61 -3.75
CA PHE A 65 -2.58 9.25 -2.76
C PHE A 65 -1.79 10.39 -3.42
N GLY A 66 -2.25 11.61 -3.23
CA GLY A 66 -1.53 12.83 -3.62
C GLY A 66 -1.19 13.69 -2.41
N LYS A 67 -0.07 14.41 -2.46
CA LYS A 67 0.21 15.48 -1.50
C LYS A 67 0.02 16.82 -2.20
N ARG A 68 -0.88 17.65 -1.68
CA ARG A 68 -0.94 19.07 -2.09
C ARG A 68 0.23 19.81 -1.45
N LYS A 69 0.90 20.67 -2.21
CA LYS A 69 1.91 21.59 -1.65
C LYS A 69 1.20 22.44 -0.59
N TYR A 70 1.66 22.46 0.67
CA TYR A 70 1.03 23.21 1.77
C TYR A 70 -0.48 23.02 1.99
N HIS A 71 -1.06 21.89 1.57
CA HIS A 71 -2.52 21.70 1.53
C HIS A 71 -3.28 22.76 0.69
N ARG A 72 -2.59 23.59 -0.11
CA ARG A 72 -3.12 24.70 -0.90
C ARG A 72 -2.45 24.79 -2.29
N GLY A 73 -3.21 25.04 -3.35
CA GLY A 73 -2.67 25.19 -4.71
C GLY A 73 -2.62 23.90 -5.54
N HIS A 74 -1.80 23.89 -6.60
CA HIS A 74 -1.79 22.90 -7.67
C HIS A 74 -1.70 21.44 -7.19
N HIS A 75 -2.56 20.58 -7.72
CA HIS A 75 -2.57 19.17 -7.43
C HIS A 75 -1.31 18.52 -8.01
N VAL A 76 -0.40 18.01 -7.16
CA VAL A 76 0.73 17.21 -7.61
C VAL A 76 0.22 15.84 -8.04
N GLU A 77 0.78 15.28 -9.12
CA GLU A 77 0.43 13.95 -9.59
C GLU A 77 0.53 12.93 -8.46
N GLY A 78 -0.61 12.34 -8.10
CA GLY A 78 -0.73 11.37 -7.03
C GLY A 78 -0.49 9.95 -7.50
N VAL A 79 -0.25 9.05 -6.57
CA VAL A 79 -0.10 7.62 -6.81
C VAL A 79 -1.45 6.93 -6.64
N TRP A 80 -1.91 6.21 -7.65
CA TRP A 80 -3.06 5.33 -7.50
C TRP A 80 -2.67 4.07 -6.73
N ILE A 81 -3.53 3.69 -5.79
CA ILE A 81 -3.40 2.51 -4.96
C ILE A 81 -4.69 1.70 -5.07
N LEU A 82 -4.56 0.41 -5.38
CA LEU A 82 -5.64 -0.56 -5.28
C LEU A 82 -5.51 -1.28 -3.94
N GLY A 83 -6.55 -1.28 -3.13
CA GLY A 83 -6.60 -1.96 -1.84
C GLY A 83 -7.56 -3.14 -1.87
N LEU A 84 -7.12 -4.26 -1.31
CA LEU A 84 -7.94 -5.44 -1.05
C LEU A 84 -7.96 -5.68 0.46
N VAL A 85 -9.16 -5.81 1.04
CA VAL A 85 -9.35 -5.97 2.49
C VAL A 85 -10.29 -7.14 2.77
N GLU A 86 -9.89 -8.03 3.67
CA GLU A 86 -10.79 -9.08 4.17
C GLU A 86 -11.77 -8.53 5.20
N ARG A 87 -13.05 -8.83 5.01
CA ARG A 87 -14.08 -8.61 6.02
C ARG A 87 -14.05 -9.70 7.10
N SER A 88 -12.91 -9.86 7.75
CA SER A 88 -12.66 -10.83 8.84
C SER A 88 -12.18 -10.11 10.10
N ALA A 89 -12.17 -10.80 11.23
CA ALA A 89 -11.58 -10.27 12.46
C ALA A 89 -10.08 -9.93 12.30
N LYS A 90 -9.37 -10.67 11.44
CA LYS A 90 -7.95 -10.44 11.16
C LYS A 90 -7.69 -9.23 10.25
N LYS A 91 -8.70 -8.78 9.50
CA LYS A 91 -8.64 -7.64 8.57
C LYS A 91 -7.33 -7.63 7.76
N ARG A 92 -7.03 -8.74 7.06
CA ARG A 92 -5.84 -8.79 6.20
C ARG A 92 -6.00 -7.76 5.08
N ILE A 93 -4.94 -7.03 4.78
CA ILE A 93 -4.94 -5.95 3.78
C ILE A 93 -3.77 -6.15 2.83
N ILE A 94 -4.02 -5.98 1.54
CA ILE A 94 -2.97 -5.88 0.52
C ILE A 94 -3.19 -4.60 -0.29
N LEU A 95 -2.13 -3.81 -0.46
CA LEU A 95 -2.15 -2.54 -1.19
C LEU A 95 -1.18 -2.60 -2.38
N PHE A 96 -1.64 -2.22 -3.56
CA PHE A 96 -0.85 -2.20 -4.78
C PHE A 96 -0.75 -0.81 -5.36
N ARG A 97 0.47 -0.37 -5.67
CA ARG A 97 0.68 0.80 -6.51
C ARG A 97 0.29 0.50 -7.95
N VAL A 98 -0.66 1.26 -8.48
CA VAL A 98 -1.14 1.16 -9.85
C VAL A 98 -0.60 2.33 -10.67
N LYS A 99 0.17 2.03 -11.72
CA LYS A 99 0.64 3.05 -12.67
C LYS A 99 -0.41 3.33 -13.75
N ASN A 100 -1.09 2.28 -14.22
CA ASN A 100 -2.13 2.34 -15.25
C ASN A 100 -3.42 1.74 -14.70
N ARG A 101 -4.50 2.52 -14.59
CA ARG A 101 -5.82 2.07 -14.07
C ARG A 101 -6.69 1.38 -15.10
N SER A 102 -6.13 0.93 -16.22
CA SER A 102 -6.92 0.16 -17.19
C SER A 102 -7.58 -1.04 -16.52
N LYS A 103 -8.82 -1.34 -16.91
CA LYS A 103 -9.59 -2.49 -16.42
C LYS A 103 -8.74 -3.77 -16.43
N ILE A 104 -8.00 -4.00 -17.51
CA ILE A 104 -7.10 -5.15 -17.69
C ILE A 104 -6.03 -5.20 -16.58
N THR A 105 -5.40 -4.06 -16.25
CA THR A 105 -4.36 -4.01 -15.22
C THR A 105 -4.95 -4.33 -13.85
N LEU A 106 -6.11 -3.79 -13.51
CA LEU A 106 -6.79 -4.02 -12.24
C LEU A 106 -7.27 -5.46 -12.10
N GLU A 107 -7.93 -6.01 -13.13
CA GLU A 107 -8.36 -7.41 -13.14
C GLU A 107 -7.19 -8.38 -12.97
N ASN A 108 -6.06 -8.11 -13.64
CA ASN A 108 -4.86 -8.93 -13.50
C ASN A 108 -4.29 -8.87 -12.08
N LEU A 109 -4.27 -7.69 -11.45
CA LEU A 109 -3.85 -7.53 -10.06
C LEU A 109 -4.77 -8.27 -9.10
N ILE A 110 -6.09 -8.18 -9.28
CA ILE A 110 -7.07 -8.89 -8.44
C ILE A 110 -6.88 -10.40 -8.59
N LYS A 111 -6.95 -10.93 -9.81
CA LYS A 111 -6.81 -12.38 -10.10
C LYS A 111 -5.51 -12.98 -9.56
N LYS A 112 -4.41 -12.22 -9.61
CA LYS A 112 -3.12 -12.68 -9.10
C LYS A 112 -3.12 -12.84 -7.58
N ASN A 113 -3.82 -11.95 -6.87
CA ASN A 113 -3.68 -11.81 -5.42
C ASN A 113 -4.90 -12.28 -4.63
N SER A 114 -5.99 -12.69 -5.29
CA SER A 114 -7.17 -13.26 -4.65
C SER A 114 -7.36 -14.75 -4.95
N ASN A 115 -7.88 -15.51 -3.99
CA ASN A 115 -8.32 -16.89 -4.25
C ASN A 115 -9.64 -16.90 -5.06
N LYS A 116 -9.81 -17.92 -5.91
CA LYS A 116 -10.82 -17.98 -7.00
C LYS A 116 -12.30 -17.96 -6.57
N HIS A 117 -12.60 -17.99 -5.26
CA HIS A 117 -13.95 -17.81 -4.73
C HIS A 117 -14.24 -16.35 -4.36
N ILE A 118 -13.96 -15.42 -5.28
CA ILE A 118 -14.62 -14.11 -5.21
C ILE A 118 -16.03 -14.35 -5.72
N ASN A 119 -16.98 -14.55 -4.79
CA ASN A 119 -18.37 -14.29 -5.11
C ASN A 119 -18.42 -12.85 -5.63
N ASN A 120 -18.73 -12.71 -6.89
CA ASN A 120 -18.92 -11.45 -7.58
C ASN A 120 -19.97 -10.62 -6.84
N THR A 121 -19.56 -9.88 -5.82
CA THR A 121 -20.30 -8.72 -5.35
C THR A 121 -19.94 -7.56 -6.26
N TYR A 122 -20.51 -7.59 -7.46
CA TYR A 122 -20.77 -6.40 -8.28
C TYR A 122 -21.72 -5.40 -7.57
N ARG A 123 -22.05 -5.61 -6.29
CA ARG A 123 -22.98 -4.81 -5.48
C ARG A 123 -22.47 -3.44 -5.03
N LEU A 124 -21.32 -2.98 -5.52
CA LEU A 124 -20.90 -1.58 -5.36
C LEU A 124 -20.71 -0.83 -6.69
N LEU A 125 -20.77 -1.52 -7.84
CA LEU A 125 -20.70 -0.83 -9.14
C LEU A 125 -22.03 -0.16 -9.54
N GLU A 126 -23.15 -0.47 -8.88
CA GLU A 126 -24.38 0.33 -8.99
C GLU A 126 -24.44 1.49 -7.98
N GLY A 127 -23.52 1.54 -7.00
CA GLY A 127 -23.40 2.64 -6.04
C GLY A 127 -22.37 3.71 -6.44
N ILE A 128 -21.44 3.39 -7.33
CA ILE A 128 -20.38 4.30 -7.80
C ILE A 128 -20.86 5.26 -8.90
N PHE A 129 -22.08 5.07 -9.43
CA PHE A 129 -22.69 6.05 -10.35
C PHE A 129 -23.13 7.36 -9.67
N TRP A 130 -22.99 7.47 -8.34
CA TRP A 130 -23.34 8.69 -7.58
C TRP A 130 -22.14 9.58 -7.19
N ILE A 131 -20.90 9.20 -7.49
CA ILE A 131 -19.69 10.01 -7.19
C ILE A 131 -19.04 10.59 -8.47
N GLU A 132 -19.69 10.50 -9.63
CA GLU A 132 -19.28 11.26 -10.84
C GLU A 132 -19.97 12.65 -10.96
N ARG A 133 -20.51 13.21 -9.87
CA ARG A 133 -21.09 14.58 -9.86
C ARG A 133 -20.52 15.55 -8.82
N ILE A 134 -19.35 15.27 -8.25
CA ILE A 134 -18.58 16.28 -7.50
C ILE A 134 -17.09 16.14 -7.83
N PHE A 135 -16.74 16.41 -9.10
CA PHE A 135 -15.50 17.08 -9.51
C PHE A 135 -15.71 17.66 -10.91
#